data_AF-A0A929E040-F1
#
_entry.id   AF-A0A929E040-F1
#
_cell.length_a   1.000
_cell.length_b   1.000
_cell.length_c   1.000
_cell.angle_alpha   90.00
_cell.angle_beta   90.00
_cell.angle_gamma   90.00
#
_symmetry.space_group_name_H-M   'P 1'
#
loop_
_entity.id
_entity.type
_entity.pdbx_description
1 polymer ?
#
loop_
_entity_poly.entity_id
_entity_poly.type
_entity_poly.pdbx_seq_one_letter_code
_entity_poly.pdbx_strand_id
1 'polypeptide(L)'
;MMQSLFSEYFLPVTLAFITLGMGLSLTDNDFRNIFLQPKAVIIGLCSQMILLPLIAWLIVCYIDIDPIFKVGLMIIAACPGGATSNLITCLLRGNVALSIS
;
A
#
# COMPACT_ATOMS: atom_id res chain seq x y z
N MET A 1 9.73 -15.48 -21.59
CA MET A 1 10.57 -16.21 -20.61
C MET A 1 11.50 -15.29 -19.82
N MET A 2 12.37 -14.48 -20.44
CA MET A 2 13.19 -13.51 -19.68
C MET A 2 12.35 -12.43 -18.94
N GLN A 3 11.28 -11.97 -19.58
CA GLN A 3 10.38 -10.94 -19.03
C GLN A 3 9.53 -11.45 -17.85
N SER A 4 9.16 -12.73 -17.86
CA SER A 4 8.46 -13.38 -16.74
C SER A 4 9.41 -13.61 -15.56
N LEU A 5 10.67 -13.99 -15.80
CA LEU A 5 11.67 -14.10 -14.74
C LEU A 5 11.87 -12.76 -13.98
N PHE A 6 11.95 -11.64 -14.70
CA PHE A 6 12.12 -10.34 -14.07
C PHE A 6 10.91 -9.94 -13.20
N SER A 7 9.70 -10.09 -13.74
CA SER A 7 8.48 -9.62 -13.06
C SER A 7 7.98 -10.55 -11.97
N GLU A 8 8.15 -11.88 -12.13
CA GLU A 8 7.67 -12.87 -11.18
C GLU A 8 8.65 -13.13 -10.03
N TYR A 9 9.96 -12.96 -10.23
CA TYR A 9 10.97 -13.29 -9.22
C TYR A 9 11.80 -12.08 -8.80
N PHE A 10 12.29 -11.29 -9.74
CA PHE A 10 13.22 -10.20 -9.41
C PHE A 10 12.51 -9.02 -8.76
N LEU A 11 11.33 -8.65 -9.26
CA LEU A 11 10.54 -7.54 -8.73
C LEU A 11 10.09 -7.79 -7.28
N PRO A 12 9.49 -8.95 -6.92
CA PRO A 12 9.06 -9.19 -5.54
C PRO A 12 10.22 -9.24 -4.55
N VAL A 13 11.35 -9.86 -4.94
CA VAL A 13 12.56 -9.91 -4.10
C VAL A 13 13.10 -8.51 -3.86
N THR A 14 13.16 -7.68 -4.90
CA THR A 14 13.63 -6.28 -4.77
C THR A 14 12.71 -5.48 -3.86
N LEU A 15 11.38 -5.60 -4.03
CA LEU A 15 10.40 -4.96 -3.15
C LEU A 15 10.54 -5.43 -1.70
N ALA A 16 10.80 -6.71 -1.46
CA ALA A 16 11.04 -7.25 -0.12
C ALA A 16 12.29 -6.65 0.54
N PHE A 17 13.37 -6.45 -0.20
CA PHE A 17 14.56 -5.76 0.34
C PHE A 17 14.31 -4.27 0.58
N ILE A 18 13.53 -3.60 -0.27
CA ILE A 18 13.15 -2.20 -0.09
C ILE A 18 12.29 -2.04 1.18
N THR A 19 11.28 -2.88 1.39
CA THR A 19 10.46 -2.83 2.62
C THR A 19 11.26 -3.18 3.86
N LEU A 20 12.16 -4.15 3.78
CA LEU A 20 13.08 -4.48 4.86
C LEU A 20 14.00 -3.30 5.19
N GLY A 21 14.58 -2.65 4.18
CA GLY A 21 15.45 -1.49 4.36
C GLY A 21 14.71 -0.29 4.96
N MET A 22 13.46 -0.03 4.52
CA MET A 22 12.60 0.97 5.15
C MET A 22 12.32 0.63 6.62
N GLY A 23 12.01 -0.64 6.92
CA GLY A 23 11.79 -1.11 8.29
C GLY A 23 13.01 -0.94 9.20
N LEU A 24 14.20 -1.26 8.72
CA LEU A 24 15.47 -1.07 9.45
C LEU A 24 15.84 0.41 9.63
N SER A 25 15.28 1.31 8.82
CA SER A 25 15.51 2.76 8.91
C SER A 25 14.57 3.45 9.90
N LEU A 26 13.55 2.74 10.41
CA LEU A 26 12.61 3.29 11.39
C LEU A 26 13.30 3.47 12.75
N THR A 27 13.02 4.59 13.38
CA THR A 27 13.51 4.94 14.71
C THR A 27 12.38 4.94 15.74
N ASP A 28 12.70 4.81 17.02
CA ASP A 28 11.71 4.91 18.11
C ASP A 28 10.91 6.22 18.07
N ASN A 29 11.53 7.30 17.56
CA ASN A 29 10.87 8.59 17.40
C ASN A 29 9.75 8.56 16.36
N ASP A 30 9.89 7.76 15.30
CA ASP A 30 8.85 7.63 14.26
C ASP A 30 7.59 7.00 14.83
N PHE A 31 7.75 5.94 15.63
CA PHE A 31 6.65 5.30 16.36
C PHE A 31 6.02 6.24 17.39
N ARG A 32 6.84 7.01 18.11
CA ARG A 32 6.32 8.01 19.05
C ARG A 32 5.49 9.08 18.33
N ASN A 33 5.87 9.46 17.11
CA ASN A 33 5.17 10.46 16.33
C ASN A 33 3.76 9.99 15.91
N ILE A 34 3.55 8.69 15.69
CA ILE A 34 2.23 8.09 15.45
C ILE A 34 1.27 8.38 16.62
N PHE A 35 1.74 8.23 17.86
CA PHE A 35 0.94 8.52 19.05
C PHE A 35 0.75 10.02 19.31
N LEU A 36 1.69 10.86 18.86
CA LEU A 36 1.59 12.32 18.97
C LEU A 36 0.65 12.93 17.93
N GLN A 37 0.52 12.30 16.75
CA GLN A 37 -0.32 12.76 15.64
C GLN A 37 -1.31 11.69 15.14
N PRO A 38 -2.17 11.13 16.02
CA PRO A 38 -3.00 9.97 15.68
C PRO A 38 -4.08 10.31 14.64
N LYS A 39 -4.52 11.57 14.56
CA LYS A 39 -5.56 12.00 13.60
C LYS A 39 -5.16 11.72 12.16
N ALA A 40 -3.91 12.00 11.80
CA ALA A 40 -3.44 11.81 10.43
C ALA A 40 -3.38 10.32 10.06
N VAL A 41 -2.86 9.50 10.97
CA VAL A 41 -2.74 8.04 10.80
C VAL A 41 -4.12 7.39 10.70
N ILE A 42 -5.06 7.75 11.58
CA ILE A 42 -6.43 7.21 11.56
C ILE A 42 -7.13 7.57 10.25
N ILE A 43 -7.03 8.82 9.80
CA ILE A 43 -7.66 9.24 8.53
C ILE A 43 -7.05 8.46 7.36
N GLY A 44 -5.72 8.31 7.32
CA GLY A 44 -5.03 7.52 6.31
C GLY A 44 -5.50 6.05 6.30
N LEU A 45 -5.45 5.38 7.44
CA LEU A 45 -5.88 3.99 7.59
C LEU A 45 -7.35 3.78 7.26
N CYS A 46 -8.24 4.65 7.74
CA CYS A 46 -9.67 4.58 7.40
C CYS A 46 -9.89 4.78 5.90
N SER A 47 -9.17 5.72 5.27
CA SER A 47 -9.28 5.93 3.83
C SER A 47 -8.81 4.70 3.03
N GLN A 48 -7.73 4.06 3.45
CA GLN A 48 -7.17 2.90 2.76
C GLN A 48 -7.99 1.63 2.99
N MET A 49 -8.42 1.37 4.23
CA MET A 49 -9.06 0.10 4.62
C MET A 49 -10.58 0.12 4.45
N ILE A 50 -11.21 1.29 4.36
CA ILE A 50 -12.66 1.41 4.24
C ILE A 50 -13.03 2.12 2.95
N LEU A 51 -12.56 3.35 2.75
CA LEU A 51 -13.01 4.20 1.65
C LEU A 51 -12.58 3.62 0.29
N LEU A 52 -11.34 3.14 0.15
CA LEU A 52 -10.86 2.53 -1.09
C LEU A 52 -11.60 1.23 -1.45
N PRO A 53 -11.74 0.23 -0.56
CA PRO A 53 -12.57 -0.95 -0.82
C PRO A 53 -14.03 -0.61 -1.12
N LEU A 54 -14.60 0.40 -0.46
CA LEU A 54 -15.97 0.83 -0.70
C LEU A 54 -16.14 1.45 -2.09
N ILE A 55 -15.19 2.25 -2.54
CA ILE A 55 -15.16 2.77 -3.92
C ILE A 55 -15.01 1.62 -4.92
N ALA A 56 -14.10 0.67 -4.67
CA ALA A 56 -13.92 -0.50 -5.54
C ALA A 56 -15.21 -1.33 -5.62
N TRP A 57 -15.89 -1.53 -4.49
CA TRP A 57 -17.17 -2.23 -4.41
C TRP A 57 -18.25 -1.51 -5.25
N LEU A 58 -18.38 -0.20 -5.11
CA LEU A 58 -19.31 0.59 -5.92
C LEU A 58 -19.03 0.41 -7.41
N ILE A 59 -17.75 0.46 -7.83
CA ILE A 59 -17.36 0.28 -9.23
C ILE A 59 -17.79 -1.11 -9.73
N VAL A 60 -17.50 -2.18 -9.00
CA VAL A 60 -17.84 -3.55 -9.45
C VAL A 60 -19.34 -3.84 -9.46
N CYS A 61 -20.14 -3.08 -8.71
CA CYS A 61 -21.60 -3.14 -8.78
C CYS A 61 -22.15 -2.60 -10.11
N TYR A 62 -21.55 -1.55 -10.67
CA TYR A 62 -22.03 -0.92 -11.91
C TYR A 62 -21.34 -1.44 -13.18
N ILE A 63 -20.19 -2.10 -13.06
CA ILE A 63 -19.46 -2.62 -14.21
C ILE A 63 -19.89 -4.06 -14.53
N ASP A 64 -20.06 -4.36 -15.82
CA ASP A 64 -20.43 -5.68 -16.31
C ASP A 64 -19.16 -6.46 -16.72
N ILE A 65 -18.53 -7.09 -15.73
CA ILE A 65 -17.35 -7.95 -15.88
C ILE A 65 -17.58 -9.28 -15.17
N ASP A 66 -16.83 -10.31 -15.55
CA ASP A 66 -16.93 -11.64 -14.93
C ASP A 66 -16.74 -11.56 -13.39
N PRO A 67 -17.56 -12.30 -12.60
CA PRO A 67 -17.42 -12.35 -11.15
C PRO A 67 -15.99 -12.63 -10.66
N ILE A 68 -15.19 -13.41 -11.39
CA ILE A 68 -13.79 -13.69 -11.04
C ILE A 68 -12.95 -12.41 -10.95
N PHE A 69 -13.16 -11.47 -11.88
CA PHE A 69 -12.43 -10.21 -11.92
C PHE A 69 -12.95 -9.24 -10.86
N LYS A 70 -14.26 -9.27 -10.54
CA LYS A 70 -14.83 -8.48 -9.43
C LYS A 70 -14.18 -8.87 -8.11
N VAL A 71 -14.05 -10.17 -7.84
CA VAL A 71 -13.37 -10.68 -6.65
C VAL A 71 -11.89 -10.30 -6.65
N GLY A 72 -11.19 -10.46 -7.78
CA GLY A 72 -9.80 -10.06 -7.92
C GLY A 72 -9.57 -8.58 -7.59
N LEU A 73 -10.44 -7.69 -8.09
CA LEU A 73 -10.37 -6.26 -7.79
C LEU A 73 -10.59 -5.97 -6.30
N MET A 74 -11.57 -6.63 -5.68
CA MET A 74 -11.84 -6.47 -4.24
C MET A 74 -10.67 -6.93 -3.38
N ILE A 75 -10.00 -8.03 -3.74
CA ILE A 75 -8.79 -8.50 -3.04
C ILE A 75 -7.69 -7.45 -3.13
N ILE A 76 -7.43 -6.91 -4.33
CA ILE A 76 -6.40 -5.87 -4.53
C ILE A 76 -6.73 -4.59 -3.75
N ALA A 77 -7.99 -4.16 -3.76
CA ALA A 77 -8.44 -2.96 -3.05
C ALA A 77 -8.37 -3.10 -1.51
N ALA A 78 -8.57 -4.32 -0.99
CA ALA A 78 -8.45 -4.62 0.43
C ALA A 78 -7.01 -4.79 0.91
N CYS A 79 -6.05 -4.99 0.00
CA CYS A 79 -4.65 -5.06 0.37
C CYS A 79 -4.15 -3.72 0.94
N PRO A 80 -3.27 -3.75 1.95
CA PRO A 80 -2.64 -2.55 2.46
C PRO A 80 -1.79 -1.86 1.38
N GLY A 81 -1.51 -0.57 1.59
CA GLY A 81 -0.67 0.22 0.69
C GLY A 81 0.66 -0.49 0.38
N GLY A 82 1.02 -0.56 -0.90
CA GLY A 82 2.20 -1.30 -1.34
C GLY A 82 3.51 -0.58 -1.02
N ALA A 83 4.59 -1.37 -0.88
CA ALA A 83 5.98 -0.90 -0.73
C ALA A 83 6.38 0.24 -1.69
N THR A 84 5.88 0.15 -2.92
CA THR A 84 6.13 1.14 -3.98
C THR A 84 5.56 2.51 -3.64
N SER A 85 4.41 2.59 -2.95
CA SER A 85 3.84 3.86 -2.47
C SER A 85 4.78 4.55 -1.47
N ASN A 86 5.35 3.77 -0.56
CA ASN A 86 6.26 4.28 0.47
C ASN A 86 7.58 4.75 -0.15
N LEU A 87 8.09 4.00 -1.13
CA LEU A 87 9.25 4.39 -1.93
C LEU A 87 8.97 5.69 -2.71
N ILE A 88 7.84 5.80 -3.41
CA ILE A 88 7.47 7.01 -4.15
C ILE A 88 7.33 8.21 -3.21
N THR A 89 6.69 8.03 -2.05
CA THR A 89 6.58 9.09 -1.03
C THR A 89 7.96 9.54 -0.55
N CYS A 90 8.89 8.60 -0.36
CA CYS A 90 10.28 8.91 -0.01
C CYS A 90 11.00 9.70 -1.12
N LEU A 91 10.87 9.26 -2.39
CA LEU A 91 11.45 9.97 -3.53
C LEU A 91 10.90 11.38 -3.70
N LEU A 92 9.60 11.58 -3.43
CA LEU A 92 8.92 12.86 -3.54
C LEU A 92 9.11 13.76 -2.31
N ARG A 93 9.90 13.34 -1.31
CA ARG A 93 10.04 14.04 -0.01
C ARG A 93 8.70 14.31 0.68
N GLY A 94 7.72 13.44 0.46
CA GLY A 94 6.45 13.47 1.16
C GLY A 94 6.61 13.05 2.63
N ASN A 95 5.51 13.03 3.37
CA ASN A 95 5.53 12.56 4.76
C ASN A 95 5.66 11.03 4.80
N VAL A 96 6.90 10.55 4.74
CA VAL A 96 7.23 9.12 4.74
C VAL A 96 6.74 8.44 6.02
N ALA A 97 6.81 9.12 7.17
CA ALA A 97 6.29 8.61 8.43
C ALA A 97 4.78 8.33 8.34
N LEU A 98 4.02 9.21 7.69
CA LEU A 98 2.59 8.99 7.45
C LEU A 98 2.30 7.88 6.41
N SER A 99 3.18 7.70 5.42
CA SER A 99 3.02 6.65 4.40
C SER A 99 3.42 5.26 4.90
N ILE A 100 4.32 5.16 5.87
CA ILE A 100 4.72 3.89 6.48
C ILE A 100 3.76 3.47 7.61
N SER A 101 3.06 4.45 8.21
CA SER A 101 2.07 4.22 9.28
C SER A 101 0.85 3.43 8.82
#